data_AF-A0A399NA33-F1
#
_entry.id   AF-A0A399NA33-F1
#
_cell.length_a   1.000
_cell.length_b   1.000
_cell.length_c   1.000
_cell.angle_alpha   90.00
_cell.angle_beta   90.00
_cell.angle_gamma   90.00
#
_symmetry.space_group_name_H-M   'P 1'
#
loop_
_entity.id
_entity.type
_entity.pdbx_description
1 polymer ?
#
loop_
_entity_poly.entity_id
_entity_poly.type
_entity_poly.pdbx_seq_one_letter_code
_entity_poly.pdbx_strand_id
1 'polypeptide(L)'
;ATPTGSAVSEIEDVGGVAGDGSERMLAYAGEYDDRDARAELVTGSWGAVPSGDGELEAALPEAAASALGLGIGSTLEVAARGDATATVRVVGLYRAVDPGGAAWLDDPLQGRGDDAAFPEPDVSFADFVHAIGPLIVADGALDAADVRVETLDLRTQPTFDRVTVAGLDPLVARLGDADAGITRAAGDVGQSVAYSSGVAEAVAGASAALTVTRATVAVAGL
;
A
#
# COMPACT_ATOMS: atom_id res chain seq x y z
N ALA A 1 3.76 -18.75 -4.45
CA ALA A 1 4.31 -17.45 -4.02
C ALA A 1 3.29 -16.81 -3.12
N THR A 2 3.72 -16.25 -2.00
CA THR A 2 2.85 -15.43 -1.15
C THR A 2 2.79 -14.05 -1.79
N PRO A 3 1.59 -13.48 -2.04
CA PRO A 3 1.48 -12.09 -2.47
C PRO A 3 2.06 -11.17 -1.38
N THR A 4 2.53 -10.00 -1.79
CA THR A 4 2.84 -8.88 -0.91
C THR A 4 1.85 -7.78 -1.24
N GLY A 5 1.10 -7.32 -0.24
CA GLY A 5 0.08 -6.29 -0.38
C GLY A 5 0.38 -5.04 0.44
N SER A 6 -0.30 -3.97 0.05
CA SER A 6 -0.47 -2.78 0.88
C SER A 6 -1.88 -2.24 0.77
N ALA A 7 -2.46 -1.83 1.89
CA ALA A 7 -3.73 -1.13 1.94
C ALA A 7 -3.52 0.24 2.58
N VAL A 8 -4.00 1.31 1.93
CA VAL A 8 -3.83 2.69 2.38
C VAL A 8 -5.20 3.33 2.52
N SER A 9 -5.44 3.97 3.67
CA SER A 9 -6.67 4.73 3.91
C SER A 9 -6.72 6.00 3.09
N GLU A 10 -7.90 6.62 3.07
CA GLU A 10 -8.03 7.98 2.55
C GLU A 10 -7.15 8.96 3.33
N ILE A 11 -6.68 10.01 2.65
CA ILE A 11 -6.01 11.15 3.30
C ILE A 11 -7.08 12.04 3.91
N GLU A 12 -7.13 12.09 5.23
CA GLU A 12 -8.24 12.71 5.95
C GLU A 12 -7.76 13.77 6.93
N ASP A 13 -8.66 14.72 7.22
CA ASP A 13 -8.45 15.71 8.26
C ASP A 13 -8.44 15.03 9.64
N VAL A 14 -7.40 15.29 10.43
CA VAL A 14 -7.23 14.70 11.75
C VAL A 14 -7.26 15.74 12.86
N GLY A 15 -8.12 15.48 13.84
CA GLY A 15 -8.25 16.28 15.04
C GLY A 15 -7.34 15.81 16.19
N GLY A 16 -7.20 16.65 17.21
CA GLY A 16 -6.68 16.23 18.53
C GLY A 16 -5.18 16.44 18.79
N VAL A 17 -4.42 17.07 17.89
CA VAL A 17 -3.03 17.46 18.17
C VAL A 17 -3.02 18.62 19.18
N ALA A 18 -2.34 18.44 20.31
CA ALA A 18 -2.25 19.44 21.36
C ALA A 18 -1.34 20.63 20.97
N GLY A 19 -1.90 21.56 20.21
CA GLY A 19 -1.42 22.92 19.95
C GLY A 19 -2.59 23.90 20.10
N ASP A 20 -2.37 25.21 20.08
CA ASP A 20 -3.34 26.26 20.38
C ASP A 20 -4.45 26.46 19.34
N GLY A 21 -5.04 25.37 18.87
CA GLY A 21 -6.24 25.37 18.03
C GLY A 21 -5.97 25.63 16.55
N SER A 22 -6.66 24.85 15.72
CA SER A 22 -7.10 25.19 14.36
C SER A 22 -6.14 25.10 13.17
N GLU A 23 -4.93 24.55 13.28
CA GLU A 23 -4.23 24.12 12.07
C GLU A 23 -4.72 22.74 11.65
N ARG A 24 -5.56 22.75 10.61
CA ARG A 24 -6.01 21.59 9.86
C ARG A 24 -4.80 20.74 9.46
N MET A 25 -4.86 19.44 9.71
CA MET A 25 -3.78 18.52 9.38
C MET A 25 -4.36 17.29 8.70
N LEU A 26 -3.68 16.81 7.68
CA LEU A 26 -4.04 15.58 6.99
C LEU A 26 -3.21 14.41 7.54
N ALA A 27 -3.85 13.26 7.74
CA ALA A 27 -3.16 12.00 7.97
C ALA A 27 -3.84 10.84 7.27
N TYR A 28 -3.09 9.76 7.10
CA TYR A 28 -3.55 8.52 6.50
C TYR A 28 -2.83 7.34 7.13
N ALA A 29 -3.50 6.20 7.18
CA ALA A 29 -2.98 4.96 7.73
C ALA A 29 -2.63 3.98 6.60
N GLY A 30 -1.65 3.11 6.85
CA GLY A 30 -1.19 2.12 5.90
C GLY A 30 -0.89 0.77 6.53
N GLU A 31 -1.37 -0.29 5.88
CA GLU A 31 -0.98 -1.69 6.11
C GLU A 31 0.03 -2.09 5.04
N TYR A 32 1.15 -2.70 5.47
CA TYR A 32 2.23 -3.10 4.57
C TYR A 32 2.78 -4.46 4.99
N ASP A 33 2.58 -5.48 4.15
CA ASP A 33 3.11 -6.83 4.36
C ASP A 33 4.66 -6.82 4.46
N ASP A 34 5.30 -5.86 3.79
CA ASP A 34 6.75 -5.65 3.75
C ASP A 34 7.23 -4.50 4.67
N ARG A 35 6.46 -4.14 5.70
CA ARG A 35 6.78 -2.99 6.59
C ARG A 35 8.22 -2.99 7.13
N ASP A 36 8.73 -4.15 7.53
CA ASP A 36 10.08 -4.27 8.12
C ASP A 36 11.20 -4.05 7.08
N ALA A 37 10.90 -4.15 5.79
CA ALA A 37 11.81 -3.79 4.71
C ALA A 37 11.67 -2.32 4.29
N ARG A 38 10.47 -1.74 4.44
CA ARG A 38 10.16 -0.32 4.14
C ARG A 38 10.61 0.64 5.24
N ALA A 39 10.58 0.22 6.50
CA ALA A 39 10.73 1.09 7.64
C ALA A 39 11.50 0.41 8.79
N GLU A 40 12.34 1.19 9.46
CA GLU A 40 13.02 0.78 10.69
C GLU A 40 12.24 1.32 11.90
N LEU A 41 11.86 0.42 12.81
CA LEU A 41 11.26 0.81 14.08
C LEU A 41 12.34 1.43 14.98
N VAL A 42 12.17 2.70 15.34
CA VAL A 42 13.11 3.46 16.18
C VAL A 42 12.84 3.21 17.66
N THR A 43 11.57 3.19 18.05
CA THR A 43 11.15 2.93 19.43
C THR A 43 9.71 2.41 19.49
N GLY A 44 9.36 1.75 20.60
CA GLY A 44 8.03 1.18 20.83
C GLY A 44 7.81 -0.14 20.10
N SER A 45 6.64 -0.30 19.48
CA SER A 45 6.28 -1.48 18.70
C SER A 45 5.54 -1.09 17.42
N TRP A 46 5.47 -2.02 16.47
CA TRP A 46 4.41 -1.99 15.47
C TRP A 46 3.05 -2.12 16.15
N GLY A 47 1.99 -1.59 15.53
CA GLY A 47 0.63 -1.71 16.03
C GLY A 47 0.18 -3.17 16.15
N ALA A 48 -0.80 -3.42 17.01
CA ALA A 48 -1.56 -4.66 17.04
C ALA A 48 -2.96 -4.46 16.44
N VAL A 49 -3.56 -5.54 15.93
CA VAL A 49 -4.96 -5.52 15.49
C VAL A 49 -5.85 -5.25 16.70
N PRO A 50 -6.78 -4.27 16.64
CA PRO A 50 -7.70 -3.98 17.73
C PRO A 50 -8.50 -5.23 18.14
N SER A 51 -8.61 -5.46 19.46
CA SER A 51 -9.49 -6.50 20.00
C SER A 51 -10.78 -5.87 20.55
N GLY A 52 -11.87 -5.93 19.78
CA GLY A 52 -13.16 -5.32 20.13
C GLY A 52 -13.22 -3.83 19.80
N ASP A 53 -13.88 -3.02 20.64
CA ASP A 53 -13.99 -1.55 20.49
C ASP A 53 -12.66 -0.81 20.84
N GLY A 54 -11.53 -1.45 20.53
CA GLY A 54 -10.20 -0.97 20.89
C GLY A 54 -9.71 0.15 19.98
N GLU A 55 -8.88 1.03 20.54
CA GLU A 55 -8.15 2.05 19.78
C GLU A 55 -7.25 1.40 18.72
N LEU A 56 -7.16 2.04 17.55
CA LEU A 56 -6.28 1.62 16.47
C LEU A 56 -4.82 1.92 16.87
N GLU A 57 -3.97 0.91 16.95
CA GLU A 57 -2.57 1.12 17.28
C GLU A 57 -1.74 1.36 16.02
N ALA A 58 -0.94 2.43 16.01
CA ALA A 58 -0.09 2.78 14.88
C ALA A 58 1.34 3.13 15.30
N ALA A 59 2.28 2.85 14.40
CA ALA A 59 3.61 3.45 14.43
C ALA A 59 3.61 4.75 13.60
N LEU A 60 4.10 5.83 14.19
CA LEU A 60 4.16 7.18 13.61
C LEU A 60 5.55 7.44 12.99
N PRO A 61 5.67 8.16 11.86
CA PRO A 61 6.97 8.61 11.38
C PRO A 61 7.67 9.49 12.42
N GLU A 62 8.95 9.23 12.69
CA GLU A 62 9.76 10.02 13.63
C GLU A 62 9.83 11.51 13.23
N ALA A 63 9.77 11.80 11.93
CA ALA A 63 9.74 13.17 11.39
C ALA A 63 8.47 13.92 11.84
N ALA A 64 7.29 13.33 11.66
CA ALA A 64 6.02 13.89 12.12
C ALA A 64 5.99 14.02 13.65
N ALA A 65 6.48 13.01 14.37
CA ALA A 65 6.58 13.03 15.82
C ALA A 65 7.38 14.24 16.31
N SER A 66 8.52 14.49 15.66
CA SER A 66 9.39 15.61 16.00
C SER A 66 8.79 16.97 15.63
N ALA A 67 8.13 17.07 14.47
CA ALA A 67 7.52 18.30 13.99
C ALA A 67 6.33 18.75 14.86
N LEU A 68 5.52 17.79 15.31
CA LEU A 68 4.26 18.03 16.01
C LEU A 68 4.35 17.84 17.53
N GLY A 69 5.51 17.46 18.06
CA GLY A 69 5.69 17.14 19.47
C GLY A 69 4.88 15.92 19.93
N LEU A 70 4.58 14.99 19.01
CA LEU A 70 3.89 13.74 19.30
C LEU A 70 4.89 12.67 19.75
N GLY A 71 4.40 11.65 20.43
CA GLY A 71 5.20 10.52 20.86
C GLY A 71 4.34 9.28 21.16
N ILE A 72 4.98 8.25 21.68
CA ILE A 72 4.26 7.06 22.15
C ILE A 72 3.25 7.46 23.23
N GLY A 73 2.01 7.01 23.07
CA GLY A 73 0.87 7.35 23.90
C GLY A 73 0.07 8.56 23.42
N SER A 74 0.57 9.33 22.43
CA SER A 74 -0.25 10.34 21.76
C SER A 74 -1.41 9.68 21.02
N THR A 75 -2.53 10.40 20.94
CA THR A 75 -3.73 9.95 20.22
C THR A 75 -4.06 10.92 19.09
N LEU A 76 -4.54 10.39 17.97
CA LEU A 76 -5.05 11.11 16.82
C LEU A 76 -6.46 10.59 16.52
N GLU A 77 -7.34 11.43 15.98
CA GLU A 77 -8.63 10.96 15.47
C GLU A 77 -8.58 10.92 13.95
N VAL A 78 -8.87 9.75 13.36
CA VAL A 78 -9.04 9.56 11.91
C VAL A 78 -10.51 9.29 11.61
N ALA A 79 -10.99 9.56 10.39
CA ALA A 79 -12.36 9.22 10.07
C ALA A 79 -12.48 7.69 9.89
N ALA A 80 -13.66 7.21 10.24
CA ALA A 80 -14.09 5.84 10.02
C ALA A 80 -15.35 5.87 9.14
N ARG A 81 -15.83 4.70 8.72
CA ARG A 81 -16.97 4.62 7.79
C ARG A 81 -18.19 5.41 8.29
N GLY A 82 -18.73 6.27 7.42
CA GLY A 82 -19.89 7.12 7.72
C GLY A 82 -19.46 8.41 8.41
N ASP A 83 -20.18 8.80 9.47
CA ASP A 83 -19.84 9.97 10.30
C ASP A 83 -19.06 9.56 11.57
N ALA A 84 -18.45 8.37 11.57
CA ALA A 84 -17.73 7.82 12.71
C ALA A 84 -16.25 8.27 12.71
N THR A 85 -15.62 8.25 13.88
CA THR A 85 -14.17 8.46 14.04
C THR A 85 -13.54 7.27 14.74
N ALA A 86 -12.32 6.94 14.36
CA ALA A 86 -11.48 5.97 15.04
C ALA A 86 -10.34 6.69 15.77
N THR A 87 -10.13 6.36 17.04
CA THR A 87 -8.98 6.87 17.80
C THR A 87 -7.76 6.03 17.47
N VAL A 88 -6.72 6.68 16.94
CA VAL A 88 -5.40 6.10 16.70
C VAL A 88 -4.48 6.42 17.87
N ARG A 89 -3.95 5.39 18.53
CA ARG A 89 -2.92 5.53 19.56
C ARG A 89 -1.54 5.22 18.96
N VAL A 90 -0.62 6.17 19.14
CA VAL A 90 0.78 5.99 18.74
C VAL A 90 1.46 5.02 19.71
N VAL A 91 1.90 3.86 19.22
CA VAL A 91 2.58 2.83 20.02
C VAL A 91 4.05 2.63 19.63
N GLY A 92 4.47 3.20 18.51
CA GLY A 92 5.84 3.18 18.05
C GLY A 92 6.19 4.37 17.19
N LEU A 93 7.49 4.61 17.03
CA LEU A 93 8.02 5.57 16.07
C LEU A 93 8.91 4.83 15.08
N TYR A 94 8.80 5.16 13.81
CA TYR A 94 9.60 4.54 12.76
C TYR A 94 10.31 5.57 11.88
N ARG A 95 11.35 5.12 11.18
CA ARG A 95 12.01 5.88 10.12
C ARG A 95 11.91 5.11 8.81
N ALA A 96 11.47 5.78 7.76
CA ALA A 96 11.45 5.19 6.43
C ALA A 96 12.87 4.84 5.96
N VAL A 97 13.02 3.64 5.40
CA VAL A 97 14.21 3.22 4.68
C VAL A 97 14.14 3.82 3.28
N ASP A 98 15.22 4.47 2.85
CA ASP A 98 15.35 5.10 1.52
C ASP A 98 14.14 5.98 1.12
N PRO A 99 13.86 7.09 1.83
CA PRO A 99 12.79 8.02 1.44
C PRO A 99 12.98 8.53 -0.01
N GLY A 100 11.89 8.55 -0.79
CA GLY A 100 11.91 8.80 -2.23
C GLY A 100 12.31 7.59 -3.08
N GLY A 101 12.66 6.47 -2.44
CA GLY A 101 12.98 5.21 -3.08
C GLY A 101 11.76 4.47 -3.62
N ALA A 102 12.03 3.36 -4.32
CA ALA A 102 11.00 2.61 -5.04
C ALA A 102 9.87 2.07 -4.15
N ALA A 103 10.15 1.80 -2.88
CA ALA A 103 9.14 1.31 -1.95
C ALA A 103 8.15 2.41 -1.52
N TRP A 104 8.48 3.69 -1.70
CA TRP A 104 7.64 4.82 -1.29
C TRP A 104 7.05 5.58 -2.50
N LEU A 105 7.12 5.03 -3.71
CA LEU A 105 6.59 5.71 -4.90
C LEU A 105 5.07 5.90 -4.86
N ASP A 106 4.36 4.98 -4.23
CA ASP A 106 2.90 5.02 -4.08
C ASP A 106 2.47 5.78 -2.80
N ASP A 107 3.44 6.26 -2.02
CA ASP A 107 3.19 7.06 -0.83
C ASP A 107 3.15 8.56 -1.19
N PRO A 108 2.06 9.29 -0.84
CA PRO A 108 1.93 10.72 -1.14
C PRO A 108 3.09 11.56 -0.61
N LEU A 109 3.64 11.18 0.56
CA LEU A 109 4.76 11.86 1.20
C LEU A 109 6.13 11.27 0.82
N GLN A 110 6.18 10.27 -0.07
CA GLN A 110 7.39 9.60 -0.53
C GLN A 110 8.30 9.12 0.61
N GLY A 111 7.71 8.65 1.71
CA GLY A 111 8.41 8.15 2.90
C GLY A 111 9.00 9.26 3.78
N ARG A 112 8.73 10.54 3.49
CA ARG A 112 9.24 11.65 4.32
C ARG A 112 8.59 11.71 5.68
N GLY A 113 7.37 11.20 5.82
CA GLY A 113 6.66 11.14 7.09
C GLY A 113 5.91 12.42 7.47
N ASP A 114 6.32 13.55 6.93
CA ASP A 114 5.89 14.90 7.31
C ASP A 114 6.06 15.86 6.12
N ASP A 115 5.03 16.65 5.83
CA ASP A 115 5.09 17.79 4.92
C ASP A 115 4.17 18.92 5.39
N ALA A 116 4.76 19.99 5.93
CA ALA A 116 4.05 21.16 6.41
C ALA A 116 3.37 22.00 5.30
N ALA A 117 3.70 21.75 4.03
CA ALA A 117 3.12 22.46 2.88
C ALA A 117 2.66 21.46 1.82
N PHE A 118 1.90 20.44 2.24
CA PHE A 118 1.32 19.46 1.33
C PHE A 118 0.19 20.12 0.52
N PRO A 119 0.18 19.97 -0.82
CA PRO A 119 -0.90 20.51 -1.64
C PRO A 119 -2.20 19.79 -1.29
N GLU A 120 -3.22 20.54 -0.88
CA GLU A 120 -4.50 19.95 -0.49
C GLU A 120 -5.09 19.13 -1.66
N PRO A 121 -5.53 17.88 -1.42
CA PRO A 121 -6.21 17.10 -2.45
C PRO A 121 -7.58 17.69 -2.77
N ASP A 122 -8.07 17.44 -3.99
CA ASP A 122 -9.44 17.76 -4.43
C ASP A 122 -9.90 19.24 -4.35
N VAL A 123 -8.97 20.19 -4.24
CA VAL A 123 -9.27 21.64 -4.30
C VAL A 123 -9.01 22.24 -5.68
N SER A 124 -9.81 23.25 -6.03
CA SER A 124 -9.71 23.96 -7.33
C SER A 124 -8.58 24.99 -7.40
N PHE A 125 -7.98 25.36 -6.27
CA PHE A 125 -6.88 26.31 -6.16
C PHE A 125 -5.82 25.71 -5.23
N ALA A 126 -4.53 26.01 -5.47
CA ALA A 126 -3.45 25.50 -4.63
C ALA A 126 -3.56 26.11 -3.21
N ASP A 127 -4.11 25.31 -2.30
CA ASP A 127 -4.02 25.52 -0.87
C ASP A 127 -3.03 24.50 -0.29
N PHE A 128 -2.40 24.86 0.83
CA PHE A 128 -1.39 24.03 1.46
C PHE A 128 -1.79 23.73 2.89
N VAL A 129 -1.73 22.45 3.23
CA VAL A 129 -2.10 21.91 4.52
C VAL A 129 -0.97 21.04 5.04
N HIS A 130 -0.80 20.93 6.35
CA HIS A 130 0.19 20.03 6.92
C HIS A 130 -0.29 18.59 6.73
N ALA A 131 0.50 17.71 6.13
CA ALA A 131 0.22 16.29 6.04
C ALA A 131 1.28 15.44 6.78
N ILE A 132 0.84 14.35 7.41
CA ILE A 132 1.69 13.36 8.05
C ILE A 132 1.28 11.93 7.64
N GLY A 133 2.24 11.01 7.64
CA GLY A 133 1.95 9.60 7.38
C GLY A 133 3.00 8.86 6.56
N PRO A 134 2.75 7.58 6.24
CA PRO A 134 1.60 6.80 6.72
C PRO A 134 1.72 6.49 8.23
N LEU A 135 0.57 6.41 8.90
CA LEU A 135 0.47 5.75 10.21
C LEU A 135 0.50 4.24 9.96
N ILE A 136 1.62 3.57 10.23
CA ILE A 136 1.75 2.14 9.95
C ILE A 136 0.99 1.34 11.01
N VAL A 137 -0.06 0.65 10.60
CA VAL A 137 -0.92 -0.18 11.47
C VAL A 137 -0.65 -1.67 11.21
N ALA A 138 -1.25 -2.54 12.03
CA ALA A 138 -1.16 -3.98 11.83
C ALA A 138 -2.01 -4.45 10.63
N ASP A 139 -1.61 -5.55 10.01
CA ASP A 139 -2.36 -6.16 8.91
C ASP A 139 -3.79 -6.54 9.37
N GLY A 140 -4.81 -6.06 8.66
CA GLY A 140 -6.22 -6.21 9.00
C GLY A 140 -6.75 -5.26 10.09
N ALA A 141 -5.95 -4.29 10.55
CA ALA A 141 -6.37 -3.35 11.57
C ALA A 141 -7.34 -2.28 11.03
N LEU A 142 -7.21 -1.86 9.76
CA LEU A 142 -8.13 -0.92 9.13
C LEU A 142 -9.54 -1.52 9.03
N ASP A 143 -9.63 -2.77 8.58
CA ASP A 143 -10.90 -3.51 8.52
C ASP A 143 -11.51 -3.70 9.92
N ALA A 144 -10.68 -4.02 10.93
CA ALA A 144 -11.14 -4.19 12.30
C ALA A 144 -11.65 -2.88 12.93
N ALA A 145 -11.08 -1.74 12.54
CA ALA A 145 -11.45 -0.41 12.99
C ALA A 145 -12.53 0.26 12.11
N ASP A 146 -13.04 -0.43 11.09
CA ASP A 146 -13.96 0.09 10.07
C ASP A 146 -13.47 1.38 9.38
N VAL A 147 -12.14 1.52 9.27
CA VAL A 147 -11.48 2.61 8.53
C VAL A 147 -11.56 2.30 7.04
N ARG A 148 -11.88 3.32 6.24
CA ARG A 148 -12.03 3.15 4.80
C ARG A 148 -10.67 3.01 4.13
N VAL A 149 -10.47 1.92 3.40
CA VAL A 149 -9.35 1.75 2.47
C VAL A 149 -9.68 2.48 1.16
N GLU A 150 -8.81 3.39 0.75
CA GLU A 150 -8.90 4.09 -0.54
C GLU A 150 -8.16 3.31 -1.63
N THR A 151 -6.95 2.86 -1.33
CA THR A 151 -6.08 2.16 -2.28
C THR A 151 -5.65 0.81 -1.72
N LEU A 152 -5.77 -0.23 -2.56
CA LEU A 152 -5.24 -1.56 -2.29
C LEU A 152 -4.32 -1.99 -3.45
N ASP A 153 -3.05 -2.25 -3.15
CA ASP A 153 -2.10 -2.84 -4.09
C ASP A 153 -1.80 -4.29 -3.69
N LEU A 154 -1.76 -5.19 -4.68
CA LEU A 154 -1.40 -6.58 -4.50
C LEU A 154 -0.36 -6.96 -5.55
N ARG A 155 0.85 -7.24 -5.10
CA ARG A 155 1.93 -7.73 -5.97
C ARG A 155 2.16 -9.22 -5.75
N THR A 156 2.20 -9.96 -6.83
CA THR A 156 2.55 -11.39 -6.80
C THR A 156 3.68 -11.68 -7.77
N GLN A 157 4.70 -12.41 -7.28
CA GLN A 157 5.76 -12.95 -8.14
C GLN A 157 5.50 -14.44 -8.43
N PRO A 158 4.94 -14.80 -9.59
CA PRO A 158 4.65 -16.20 -9.90
C PRO A 158 5.92 -17.03 -10.08
N THR A 159 5.84 -18.31 -9.68
CA THR A 159 6.88 -19.33 -9.91
C THR A 159 6.34 -20.36 -10.90
N PHE A 160 7.13 -20.73 -11.91
CA PHE A 160 6.69 -21.55 -13.04
C PHE A 160 7.26 -22.97 -13.02
N ASP A 161 7.68 -23.46 -11.86
CA ASP A 161 8.44 -24.71 -11.69
C ASP A 161 7.68 -25.97 -12.14
N ARG A 162 6.37 -25.87 -12.38
CA ARG A 162 5.49 -26.97 -12.80
C ARG A 162 4.80 -26.73 -14.14
N VAL A 163 5.08 -25.61 -14.82
CA VAL A 163 4.46 -25.33 -16.11
C VAL A 163 5.23 -26.07 -17.20
N THR A 164 4.52 -26.92 -17.94
CA THR A 164 5.06 -27.62 -19.11
C THR A 164 4.73 -26.85 -20.39
N VAL A 165 5.41 -27.16 -21.50
CA VAL A 165 5.13 -26.54 -22.81
C VAL A 165 3.65 -26.67 -23.20
N ALA A 166 3.01 -27.81 -22.89
CA ALA A 166 1.58 -28.03 -23.16
C ALA A 166 0.66 -27.14 -22.29
N GLY A 167 1.17 -26.62 -21.18
CA GLY A 167 0.45 -25.72 -20.27
C GLY A 167 0.60 -24.24 -20.61
N LEU A 168 1.43 -23.86 -21.60
CA LEU A 168 1.68 -22.46 -21.94
C LEU A 168 0.48 -21.80 -22.63
N ASP A 169 -0.14 -22.43 -23.63
CA ASP A 169 -1.29 -21.84 -24.33
C ASP A 169 -2.49 -21.62 -23.39
N PRO A 170 -2.89 -22.60 -22.53
CA PRO A 170 -3.93 -22.36 -21.53
C PRO A 170 -3.57 -21.28 -20.51
N LEU A 171 -2.29 -21.15 -20.15
CA LEU A 171 -1.82 -20.11 -19.25
C LEU A 171 -1.96 -18.72 -19.89
N VAL A 172 -1.51 -18.55 -21.14
CA VAL A 172 -1.65 -17.28 -21.88
C VAL A 172 -3.11 -16.88 -22.03
N ALA A 173 -4.00 -17.82 -22.38
CA ALA A 173 -5.43 -17.54 -22.47
C ALA A 173 -6.00 -17.03 -21.13
N ARG A 174 -5.67 -17.69 -20.01
CA ARG A 174 -6.11 -17.26 -18.68
C ARG A 174 -5.56 -15.91 -18.25
N LEU A 175 -4.32 -15.60 -18.64
CA LEU A 175 -3.70 -14.29 -18.39
C LEU A 175 -4.34 -13.18 -19.23
N GLY A 176 -4.72 -13.48 -20.48
CA GLY A 176 -5.48 -12.54 -21.32
C GLY A 176 -6.85 -12.21 -20.74
N ASP A 177 -7.49 -13.15 -20.05
CA ASP A 177 -8.77 -12.95 -19.39
C ASP A 177 -8.65 -12.40 -17.95
N ALA A 178 -7.44 -12.26 -17.41
CA ALA A 178 -7.22 -11.94 -16.00
C ALA A 178 -7.74 -10.55 -15.63
N ASP A 179 -7.52 -9.55 -16.48
CA ASP A 179 -8.01 -8.18 -16.27
C ASP A 179 -9.54 -8.14 -16.11
N ALA A 180 -10.27 -8.73 -17.07
CA ALA A 180 -11.72 -8.85 -17.03
C ALA A 180 -12.20 -9.74 -15.85
N GLY A 181 -11.41 -10.74 -15.47
CA GLY A 181 -11.67 -11.60 -14.32
C GLY A 181 -11.59 -10.83 -13.00
N ILE A 182 -10.51 -10.06 -12.80
CA ILE A 182 -10.25 -9.27 -11.60
C ILE A 182 -11.26 -8.13 -11.48
N THR A 183 -11.51 -7.39 -12.56
CA THR A 183 -12.52 -6.33 -12.58
C THR A 183 -13.91 -6.86 -12.19
N ARG A 184 -14.29 -8.04 -12.71
CA ARG A 184 -15.56 -8.68 -12.34
C ARG A 184 -15.59 -9.14 -10.87
N ALA A 185 -14.46 -9.62 -10.35
CA ALA A 185 -14.36 -10.08 -8.97
C ALA A 185 -14.37 -8.92 -7.96
N ALA A 186 -13.74 -7.80 -8.29
CA ALA A 186 -13.79 -6.57 -7.50
C ALA A 186 -15.20 -5.99 -7.44
N GLY A 187 -15.99 -6.16 -8.51
CA GLY A 187 -17.38 -5.70 -8.57
C GLY A 187 -17.48 -4.20 -8.34
N ASP A 188 -18.47 -3.77 -7.56
CA ASP A 188 -18.73 -2.35 -7.27
C ASP A 188 -17.92 -1.82 -6.07
N VAL A 189 -16.97 -2.61 -5.54
CA VAL A 189 -16.19 -2.26 -4.34
C VAL A 189 -15.06 -1.27 -4.66
N GLY A 190 -14.51 -1.31 -5.88
CA GLY A 190 -13.46 -0.41 -6.35
C GLY A 190 -13.95 0.56 -7.41
N GLN A 191 -13.66 1.86 -7.26
CA GLN A 191 -13.99 2.86 -8.29
C GLN A 191 -13.08 2.74 -9.53
N SER A 192 -11.85 2.27 -9.33
CA SER A 192 -10.88 1.99 -10.38
C SER A 192 -10.17 0.67 -10.05
N VAL A 193 -10.06 -0.21 -11.04
CA VAL A 193 -9.36 -1.49 -10.92
C VAL A 193 -8.38 -1.55 -12.08
N ALA A 194 -7.10 -1.75 -11.76
CA ALA A 194 -6.05 -1.90 -12.74
C ALA A 194 -5.34 -3.24 -12.52
N TYR A 195 -5.09 -3.95 -13.62
CA TYR A 195 -4.28 -5.15 -13.63
C TYR A 195 -3.11 -4.96 -14.59
N SER A 196 -1.91 -5.29 -14.13
CA SER A 196 -0.72 -5.34 -14.98
C SER A 196 0.06 -6.63 -14.72
N SER A 197 0.57 -7.24 -15.80
CA SER A 197 1.36 -8.46 -15.70
C SER A 197 2.27 -8.62 -16.90
N GLY A 198 3.57 -8.72 -16.65
CA GLY A 198 4.58 -9.01 -17.68
C GLY A 198 4.67 -10.50 -18.06
N VAL A 199 3.84 -11.35 -17.46
CA VAL A 199 3.93 -12.81 -17.66
C VAL A 199 3.53 -13.20 -19.08
N ALA A 200 2.57 -12.50 -19.68
CA ALA A 200 2.12 -12.78 -21.04
C ALA A 200 3.25 -12.52 -22.05
N GLU A 201 3.95 -11.38 -21.96
CA GLU A 201 5.11 -11.11 -22.80
C GLU A 201 6.26 -12.08 -22.54
N ALA A 202 6.52 -12.41 -21.28
CA ALA A 202 7.58 -13.36 -20.91
C ALA A 202 7.33 -14.77 -21.50
N VAL A 203 6.08 -15.25 -21.44
CA VAL A 203 5.70 -16.54 -22.03
C VAL A 203 5.77 -16.49 -23.56
N ALA A 204 5.31 -15.42 -24.20
CA ALA A 204 5.42 -15.26 -25.65
C ALA A 204 6.89 -15.27 -26.12
N GLY A 205 7.77 -14.57 -25.39
CA GLY A 205 9.21 -14.57 -25.65
C GLY A 205 9.84 -15.97 -25.49
N ALA A 206 9.50 -16.70 -24.44
CA ALA A 206 9.98 -18.06 -24.21
C ALA A 206 9.50 -19.04 -25.30
N SER A 207 8.24 -18.95 -25.73
CA SER A 207 7.67 -19.77 -26.80
C SER A 207 8.33 -19.50 -28.15
N ALA A 208 8.60 -18.23 -28.46
CA ALA A 208 9.35 -17.85 -29.66
C ALA A 208 10.79 -18.41 -29.63
N ALA A 209 11.50 -18.28 -28.50
CA ALA A 209 12.84 -18.81 -28.33
C ALA A 209 12.90 -20.34 -28.46
N LEU A 210 11.91 -21.06 -27.93
CA LEU A 210 11.79 -22.51 -28.07
C LEU A 210 11.55 -22.92 -29.52
N THR A 211 10.72 -22.17 -30.25
CA THR A 211 10.45 -22.41 -31.68
C THR A 211 11.72 -22.22 -32.50
N VAL A 212 12.46 -21.13 -32.27
CA VAL A 212 13.75 -20.86 -32.92
C VAL A 212 14.74 -21.99 -32.64
N THR A 213 14.87 -22.43 -31.38
CA THR A 213 15.78 -23.50 -30.99
C THR A 213 15.43 -24.83 -31.65
N ARG A 214 14.14 -25.17 -31.75
CA ARG A 214 13.69 -26.37 -32.47
C ARG A 214 13.96 -26.29 -33.97
N ALA A 215 13.79 -25.11 -34.57
CA ALA A 215 14.09 -24.88 -35.97
C ALA A 215 15.60 -24.98 -36.26
N THR A 216 16.47 -24.41 -35.42
CA THR A 216 17.93 -24.53 -35.58
C THR A 216 18.44 -25.94 -35.36
N VAL A 217 17.89 -26.71 -34.41
CA VAL A 217 18.24 -28.13 -34.25
C VAL A 217 17.79 -28.96 -35.47
N ALA A 218 16.61 -28.68 -36.03
CA ALA A 218 16.15 -29.34 -37.23
C ALA A 218 17.02 -29.02 -38.46
N VAL A 219 17.56 -27.80 -38.55
CA VAL A 219 18.48 -27.37 -39.61
C VAL A 219 19.90 -27.92 -39.41
N ALA A 220 20.38 -28.06 -38.16
CA ALA A 220 21.71 -28.62 -37.87
C ALA A 220 21.75 -30.16 -37.93
N GLY A 221 20.59 -30.82 -37.92
CA GLY A 221 20.44 -32.28 -38.09
C GLY A 221 20.17 -32.74 -39.53
N LEU A 222 20.15 -31.81 -40.50
CA LEU A 222 20.07 -32.04 -41.94
C LEU A 222 21.46 -31.93 -42.58
#